data_AF-A0AAU8TDS9-F1
#
_entry.id   AF-A0AAU8TDS9-F1
#
_cell.length_a   1.000
_cell.length_b   1.000
_cell.length_c   1.000
_cell.angle_alpha   90.00
_cell.angle_beta   90.00
_cell.angle_gamma   90.00
#
_symmetry.space_group_name_H-M   'P 1'
#
loop_
_entity.id
_entity.type
_entity.pdbx_description
1 polymer ?
#
loop_
_entity_poly.entity_id
_entity_poly.type
_entity_poly.pdbx_seq_one_letter_code
_entity_poly.pdbx_strand_id
1 'polypeptide(L)'
;MTYTESGKTIYTNPTTGMSVVYDNAGNYYRVQNAAGQYLDQSGNVIPNNVPLIGPNKTTQTGVPSGVRNGLTHFNNTDPVK
;
A
#
# COMPACT_ATOMS: atom_id res chain seq x y z
N MET A 1 11.02 -12.31 -9.15
CA MET A 1 9.59 -12.57 -8.90
C MET A 1 9.53 -13.60 -7.79
N THR A 2 8.72 -13.34 -6.76
CA THR A 2 8.60 -14.21 -5.60
C THR A 2 7.13 -14.53 -5.36
N TYR A 3 6.82 -15.81 -5.17
CA TYR A 3 5.50 -16.27 -4.74
C TYR A 3 5.51 -16.51 -3.24
N THR A 4 4.47 -16.06 -2.54
CA THR A 4 4.33 -16.27 -1.10
C THR A 4 3.37 -17.42 -0.81
N GLU A 5 3.54 -18.08 0.33
CA GLU A 5 2.60 -19.10 0.82
C GLU A 5 1.18 -18.53 1.03
N SER A 6 1.07 -17.22 1.25
CA SER A 6 -0.19 -16.48 1.32
C SER A 6 -0.84 -16.18 -0.03
N GLY A 7 -0.34 -16.76 -1.12
CA GLY A 7 -0.90 -16.62 -2.46
C GLY A 7 -0.65 -15.27 -3.12
N LYS A 8 0.38 -14.52 -2.70
CA LYS A 8 0.75 -13.23 -3.29
C LYS A 8 1.93 -13.38 -4.24
N THR A 9 1.99 -12.48 -5.20
CA THR A 9 3.08 -12.39 -6.17
C THR A 9 3.80 -11.07 -6.00
N ILE A 10 5.12 -11.10 -5.81
CA ILE A 10 5.94 -9.91 -5.57
C ILE A 10 6.91 -9.71 -6.74
N TYR A 11 6.84 -8.52 -7.35
CA TYR A 11 7.77 -8.05 -8.38
C TYR A 11 8.61 -6.92 -7.82
N THR A 12 9.90 -7.17 -7.59
CA THR A 12 10.83 -6.18 -7.04
C THR A 12 11.71 -5.63 -8.15
N ASN A 13 11.84 -4.31 -8.20
CA ASN A 13 12.85 -3.63 -9.01
C ASN A 13 14.22 -3.77 -8.30
N PRO A 14 15.20 -4.48 -8.88
CA PRO A 14 16.48 -4.73 -8.22
C PRO A 14 17.33 -3.45 -8.08
N THR A 15 17.07 -2.43 -8.89
CA THR A 15 17.81 -1.16 -8.85
C THR A 15 17.30 -0.24 -7.74
N THR A 16 15.98 -0.14 -7.58
CA THR A 16 15.37 0.79 -6.60
C THR A 16 14.94 0.13 -5.30
N GLY A 17 14.84 -1.20 -5.27
CA GLY A 17 14.27 -1.97 -4.16
C GLY A 17 12.75 -1.85 -4.01
N MET A 18 12.08 -1.04 -4.83
CA MET A 18 10.62 -0.92 -4.82
C MET A 18 9.97 -2.20 -5.32
N SER A 19 8.78 -2.52 -4.83
CA SER A 19 8.06 -3.71 -5.25
C SER A 19 6.58 -3.47 -5.49
N VAL A 20 6.04 -4.25 -6.42
CA VAL A 20 4.60 -4.40 -6.63
C VAL A 20 4.19 -5.74 -6.04
N VAL A 21 3.23 -5.71 -5.13
CA VAL A 21 2.68 -6.87 -4.42
C VAL A 21 1.27 -7.11 -4.94
N TYR A 22 1.09 -8.17 -5.72
CA TYR A 22 -0.20 -8.61 -6.23
C TYR A 22 -0.84 -9.58 -5.24
N ASP A 23 -2.08 -9.30 -4.87
CA ASP A 23 -2.95 -10.24 -4.18
C ASP A 23 -3.83 -10.94 -5.21
N ASN A 24 -3.49 -12.19 -5.53
CA ASN A 24 -4.17 -12.93 -6.58
C ASN A 24 -5.61 -13.30 -6.19
N ALA A 25 -5.90 -13.45 -4.89
CA ALA A 25 -7.25 -13.77 -4.41
C ALA A 25 -8.10 -12.50 -4.26
N GLY A 26 -7.49 -11.40 -3.80
CA GLY A 26 -8.16 -10.10 -3.64
C GLY A 26 -8.34 -9.31 -4.94
N ASN A 27 -7.70 -9.72 -6.04
CA ASN A 27 -7.69 -9.02 -7.33
C ASN A 27 -7.26 -7.54 -7.24
N TYR A 28 -6.23 -7.26 -6.45
CA TYR A 28 -5.63 -5.94 -6.35
C TYR A 28 -4.12 -6.04 -6.26
N TYR A 29 -3.44 -4.93 -6.50
CA TYR A 29 -2.03 -4.79 -6.21
C TYR A 29 -1.77 -3.59 -5.30
N ARG A 30 -0.61 -3.61 -4.65
CA ARG A 30 -0.09 -2.52 -3.83
C ARG A 30 1.34 -2.25 -4.22
N VAL A 31 1.80 -1.01 -4.04
CA VAL A 31 3.21 -0.64 -4.26
C VAL A 31 3.89 -0.44 -2.92
N GLN A 32 5.09 -1.02 -2.75
CA GLN A 32 5.96 -0.81 -1.60
C GLN A 32 7.25 -0.12 -2.03
N ASN A 33 7.74 0.80 -1.19
CA ASN A 33 9.10 1.30 -1.29
C ASN A 33 10.12 0.25 -0.80
N ALA A 34 11.42 0.56 -0.94
CA ALA A 34 12.51 -0.31 -0.49
C ALA A 34 12.50 -0.58 1.03
N ALA A 35 11.84 0.26 1.83
CA ALA A 35 11.68 0.07 3.27
C ALA A 35 10.43 -0.78 3.63
N GLY A 36 9.69 -1.29 2.64
CA GLY A 36 8.48 -2.10 2.84
C GLY A 36 7.21 -1.30 3.16
N GLN A 37 7.25 0.03 3.02
CA GLN A 37 6.09 0.89 3.28
C GLN A 37 5.21 0.98 2.04
N TYR A 38 3.89 0.84 2.22
CA TYR A 38 2.93 0.97 1.13
C TYR A 38 2.72 2.42 0.71
N LEU A 39 2.60 2.62 -0.60
CA LEU A 39 2.51 3.92 -1.24
C LEU A 39 1.12 4.18 -1.83
N ASP A 40 0.75 5.45 -1.93
CA ASP A 40 -0.37 5.91 -2.75
C ASP A 40 -0.06 5.87 -4.25
N GLN A 41 -1.05 6.23 -5.07
CA GLN A 41 -0.93 6.25 -6.54
C GLN A 41 0.11 7.27 -7.05
N SER A 42 0.44 8.27 -6.24
CA SER A 42 1.48 9.26 -6.54
C SER A 42 2.86 8.86 -6.00
N GLY A 43 2.98 7.70 -5.36
CA GLY A 43 4.24 7.18 -4.81
C GLY A 43 4.58 7.72 -3.41
N ASN A 44 3.64 8.37 -2.71
CA ASN A 44 3.88 8.88 -1.36
C ASN A 44 3.57 7.81 -0.30
N VAL A 45 4.34 7.82 0.78
CA VAL A 45 4.08 6.96 1.94
C VAL A 45 2.80 7.42 2.65
N ILE A 46 1.91 6.48 2.96
CA ILE A 46 0.75 6.78 3.79
C ILE A 46 1.20 6.98 5.24
N PRO A 47 1.03 8.17 5.83
CA PRO A 47 1.49 8.47 7.18
C PRO A 47 0.85 7.53 8.19
N ASN A 48 1.54 7.22 9.28
CA ASN A 48 0.97 6.36 10.33
C ASN A 48 -0.16 7.08 11.09
N ASN A 49 -0.01 8.38 11.28
CA ASN A 49 -0.91 9.20 12.08
C ASN A 49 -1.42 10.39 11.26
N VAL A 50 -2.67 10.77 11.52
CA VAL A 50 -3.30 11.98 11.00
C VAL A 50 -3.63 12.92 12.15
N PRO A 51 -3.41 14.24 11.98
CA PRO A 51 -3.79 15.23 12.97
C PRO A 51 -5.31 15.37 13.03
N LEU A 52 -5.83 15.47 14.25
CA LEU A 52 -7.20 15.86 14.55
C LEU A 52 -7.15 17.27 15.12
N ILE A 53 -7.48 18.26 14.28
CA ILE A 53 -7.50 19.66 14.65
C ILE A 53 -8.79 19.92 15.45
N GLY A 54 -8.65 20.11 16.77
CA GLY A 54 -9.72 20.58 17.63
C GLY A 54 -9.63 22.09 17.89
N PRO A 55 -10.70 22.72 18.37
CA PRO A 55 -10.75 24.18 18.58
C PRO A 55 -9.69 24.71 19.55
N ASN A 56 -9.22 23.89 20.50
CA ASN A 56 -8.24 24.29 21.52
C ASN A 56 -6.98 23.41 21.55
N LYS A 57 -6.95 22.31 20.78
CA LYS A 57 -5.85 21.35 20.80
C LYS A 57 -5.84 20.51 19.53
N THR A 58 -4.66 20.33 18.97
CA THR A 58 -4.39 19.30 17.96
C THR A 58 -4.04 17.99 18.67
N THR A 59 -4.76 16.93 18.33
CA THR A 59 -4.42 15.55 18.73
C THR A 59 -4.05 14.73 17.50
N GLN A 60 -3.67 13.47 17.66
CA GLN A 60 -3.37 12.59 16.54
C GLN A 60 -4.09 11.25 16.72
N THR A 61 -4.52 10.68 15.61
CA THR A 61 -5.04 9.31 15.55
C THR A 61 -4.32 8.53 14.44
N GLY A 62 -4.37 7.20 14.49
CA GLY A 62 -3.89 6.37 13.39
C GLY A 62 -4.74 6.58 12.13
N VAL A 63 -4.16 6.39 10.95
CA VAL A 63 -4.95 6.35 9.71
C VAL A 63 -5.91 5.16 9.77
N PRO A 64 -7.23 5.37 9.64
CA PRO A 64 -8.20 4.28 9.63
C PRO A 64 -7.86 3.24 8.55
N SER A 65 -8.04 1.95 8.87
CA SER A 65 -7.69 0.85 7.96
C SER A 65 -8.37 0.95 6.60
N GLY A 66 -9.67 1.31 6.57
CA GLY A 66 -10.41 1.52 5.32
C GLY A 66 -9.82 2.63 4.45
N VAL A 67 -9.42 3.75 5.07
CA VAL A 67 -8.76 4.87 4.36
C VAL A 67 -7.40 4.43 3.83
N ARG A 68 -6.58 3.77 4.65
CA ARG A 68 -5.28 3.23 4.22
C ARG A 68 -5.45 2.24 3.06
N ASN A 69 -6.46 1.38 3.11
CA ASN A 69 -6.72 0.41 2.06
C ASN A 69 -7.14 1.11 0.77
N GLY A 70 -8.08 2.06 0.83
CA GLY A 70 -8.51 2.84 -0.34
C GLY A 70 -7.39 3.64 -1.00
N LEU A 71 -6.38 4.06 -0.23
CA LEU A 71 -5.21 4.76 -0.77
C LEU A 71 -4.12 3.82 -1.35
N THR A 72 -4.12 2.53 -1.00
CA THR A 72 -3.00 1.63 -1.32
C THR A 72 -3.38 0.37 -2.09
N HIS A 73 -4.66 0.07 -2.26
CA HIS A 73 -5.16 -1.09 -3.00
C HIS A 73 -5.67 -0.62 -4.35
N PHE A 74 -4.92 -0.96 -5.40
CA PHE A 74 -5.26 -0.60 -6.76
C PHE A 74 -5.86 -1.82 -7.46
N ASN A 75 -6.98 -1.61 -8.14
CA ASN A 75 -7.62 -2.68 -8.90
C ASN A 75 -6.65 -3.22 -9.93
N ASN A 76 -6.53 -4.54 -10.00
CA ASN A 76 -5.80 -5.17 -11.08
C ASN A 76 -6.71 -5.22 -12.32
N THR A 77 -6.34 -4.51 -13.39
CA THR A 77 -7.06 -4.52 -14.66
C THR A 77 -6.43 -5.47 -15.67
N ASP A 78 -5.36 -6.17 -15.29
CA ASP A 78 -4.76 -7.18 -16.16
C ASP A 78 -5.76 -8.31 -16.41
N PRO A 79 -5.90 -8.78 -17.66
CA PRO A 79 -6.75 -9.92 -17.95
C PRO A 79 -6.25 -11.14 -17.16
N VAL A 80 -7.20 -11.90 -16.59
CA VAL A 80 -6.90 -13.17 -15.93
C VAL A 80 -6.18 -14.06 -16.93
N LYS A 81 -4.97 -14.50 -16.57
CA LYS A 81 -4.14 -15.37 -17.39
C LYS A 81 -4.65 -16.80 -17.39
#